data_AF-A0A7X6DNT6-F1
#
_entry.id   AF-A0A7X6DNT6-F1
#
_cell.length_a   1.000
_cell.length_b   1.000
_cell.length_c   1.000
_cell.angle_alpha   90.00
_cell.angle_beta   90.00
_cell.angle_gamma   90.00
#
_symmetry.space_group_name_H-M   'P 1'
#
loop_
_entity.id
_entity.type
_entity.pdbx_description
1 polymer ?
#
loop_
_entity_poly.entity_id
_entity_poly.type
_entity_poly.pdbx_seq_one_letter_code
_entity_poly.pdbx_strand_id
1 'polypeptide(L)'
;MSDVLKSFQRVRHQGLAEKFYEALLQADPRIKMMFKNTNFERQRELFVHGVLMLIEYANGKTLGEMAIKRLGELHSRRKMSVPPDLYPIWVNCLVETLAKLDPEFSPALDRQWRETLQKGLDVMTRMY
;
A
#
# COMPACT_ATOMS: atom_id res chain seq x y z
N MET A 1 17.04 5.43 9.69
CA MET A 1 15.76 5.56 8.95
C MET A 1 15.92 4.76 7.66
N SER A 2 15.03 3.80 7.37
CA SER A 2 15.16 2.97 6.17
C SER A 2 15.01 3.82 4.89
N ASP A 3 15.65 3.41 3.80
CA ASP A 3 15.58 4.17 2.53
C ASP A 3 14.16 4.20 1.96
N VAL A 4 13.38 3.15 2.19
CA VAL A 4 11.93 3.11 1.93
C VAL A 4 11.18 4.23 2.66
N LEU A 5 11.47 4.47 3.95
CA LEU A 5 10.82 5.53 4.70
C LEU A 5 11.21 6.92 4.17
N LYS A 6 12.48 7.12 3.79
CA LYS A 6 12.92 8.39 3.16
C LYS A 6 12.20 8.63 1.82
N SER A 7 12.14 7.59 0.98
CA SER A 7 11.40 7.60 -0.30
C SER A 7 9.95 8.01 -0.09
N PHE A 8 9.27 7.35 0.85
CA PHE A 8 7.89 7.66 1.20
C PHE A 8 7.71 9.12 1.65
N GLN A 9 8.60 9.60 2.52
CA GLN A 9 8.54 10.98 3.04
C GLN A 9 8.70 12.03 1.96
N ARG A 10 9.56 11.81 0.96
CA ARG A 10 9.72 12.72 -0.18
C ARG A 10 8.41 12.91 -0.94
N VAL A 11 7.69 11.83 -1.20
CA VAL A 11 6.60 11.82 -2.19
C VAL A 11 5.19 11.82 -1.62
N ARG A 12 4.99 11.49 -0.33
CA ARG A 12 3.65 11.38 0.29
C ARG A 12 2.77 12.63 0.21
N HIS A 13 3.38 13.81 0.04
CA HIS A 13 2.68 15.10 -0.13
C HIS A 13 2.68 15.62 -1.58
N GLN A 14 3.22 14.84 -2.53
CA GLN A 14 3.34 15.21 -3.95
C GLN A 14 2.25 14.57 -4.82
N GLY A 15 1.05 14.38 -4.28
CA GLY A 15 -0.05 13.74 -5.01
C GLY A 15 0.09 12.21 -5.14
N LEU A 16 0.86 11.56 -4.24
CA LEU A 16 1.09 10.11 -4.27
C LEU A 16 -0.22 9.32 -4.29
N ALA A 17 -1.15 9.66 -3.40
CA ALA A 17 -2.38 8.90 -3.23
C ALA A 17 -3.30 9.05 -4.45
N GLU A 18 -3.38 10.25 -5.02
CA GLU A 18 -4.13 10.57 -6.23
C GLU A 18 -3.63 9.74 -7.41
N LYS A 19 -2.34 9.84 -7.73
CA LYS A 19 -1.73 9.10 -8.85
C LYS A 19 -1.80 7.59 -8.65
N PHE A 20 -1.66 7.14 -7.41
CA PHE A 20 -1.81 5.73 -7.06
C PHE A 20 -3.22 5.22 -7.39
N TYR A 21 -4.28 5.93 -6.96
CA TYR A 21 -5.65 5.50 -7.23
C TYR A 21 -6.03 5.64 -8.70
N GLU A 22 -5.53 6.65 -9.41
CA GLU A 22 -5.68 6.74 -10.87
C GLU A 22 -5.15 5.49 -11.58
N ALA A 23 -3.95 5.02 -11.20
CA ALA A 23 -3.37 3.80 -11.76
C ALA A 23 -4.13 2.54 -11.30
N LEU A 24 -4.42 2.43 -10.00
CA LEU A 24 -5.03 1.24 -9.41
C LEU A 24 -6.43 0.94 -9.98
N LEU A 25 -7.27 1.97 -10.14
CA LEU A 25 -8.65 1.80 -10.62
C LEU A 25 -8.73 1.43 -12.10
N GLN A 26 -7.65 1.60 -12.86
CA GLN A 26 -7.54 1.18 -14.26
C GLN A 26 -6.87 -0.19 -14.41
N ALA A 27 -6.21 -0.70 -13.35
CA ALA A 27 -5.41 -1.92 -13.42
C ALA A 27 -6.24 -3.22 -13.45
N ASP A 28 -7.39 -3.25 -12.76
CA ASP A 28 -8.30 -4.41 -12.75
C ASP A 28 -9.76 -3.96 -12.48
N PRO A 29 -10.74 -4.41 -13.29
CA PRO A 29 -12.15 -4.06 -13.11
C PRO A 29 -12.73 -4.49 -11.76
N ARG A 30 -12.22 -5.57 -11.15
CA ARG A 30 -12.62 -6.01 -9.80
C ARG A 30 -12.25 -4.96 -8.76
N ILE A 31 -11.05 -4.39 -8.86
CA ILE A 31 -10.61 -3.31 -7.97
C ILE A 31 -11.52 -2.10 -8.14
N LYS A 32 -11.77 -1.66 -9.38
CA LYS A 32 -12.68 -0.55 -9.67
C LYS A 32 -14.07 -0.75 -9.03
N MET A 33 -14.60 -1.96 -9.09
CA MET A 33 -15.90 -2.28 -8.49
C MET A 33 -15.87 -2.14 -6.96
N MET A 34 -14.81 -2.59 -6.30
CA MET A 34 -14.66 -2.50 -4.84
C MET A 34 -14.64 -1.06 -4.32
N PHE A 35 -14.21 -0.12 -5.16
CA PHE A 35 -14.13 1.31 -4.83
C PHE A 35 -15.32 2.16 -5.33
N LYS A 36 -16.38 1.54 -5.89
CA LYS A 36 -17.51 2.26 -6.54
C LYS A 36 -18.17 3.32 -5.66
N ASN A 37 -18.26 3.09 -4.34
CA ASN A 37 -18.94 3.97 -3.38
C ASN A 37 -17.95 4.59 -2.38
N THR A 38 -16.69 4.76 -2.77
CA THR A 38 -15.63 5.24 -1.87
C THR A 38 -15.55 6.77 -1.87
N ASN A 39 -15.50 7.38 -0.68
CA ASN A 39 -15.05 8.76 -0.52
C ASN A 39 -13.52 8.81 -0.69
N PHE A 40 -13.06 9.29 -1.85
CA PHE A 40 -11.64 9.33 -2.17
C PHE A 40 -10.84 10.40 -1.41
N GLU A 41 -11.47 11.44 -0.85
CA GLU A 41 -10.77 12.38 0.05
C GLU A 41 -10.29 11.64 1.29
N ARG A 42 -11.21 10.97 1.99
CA ARG A 42 -10.88 10.17 3.16
C ARG A 42 -10.01 8.96 2.83
N GLN A 43 -10.26 8.30 1.70
CA GLN A 43 -9.52 7.10 1.32
C GLN A 43 -8.04 7.39 1.03
N ARG A 44 -7.71 8.56 0.48
CA ARG A 44 -6.31 8.98 0.25
C ARG A 44 -5.55 9.13 1.56
N GLU A 45 -6.17 9.73 2.58
CA GLU A 45 -5.57 9.84 3.92
C GLU A 45 -5.34 8.48 4.56
N LEU A 46 -6.35 7.60 4.51
CA LEU A 46 -6.25 6.22 5.02
C LEU A 46 -5.17 5.43 4.29
N PHE A 47 -5.02 5.63 2.98
CA PHE A 47 -3.98 4.99 2.19
C PHE A 47 -2.58 5.43 2.63
N VAL A 48 -2.32 6.74 2.75
CA VAL A 48 -1.02 7.26 3.21
C VAL A 48 -0.70 6.72 4.61
N HIS A 49 -1.68 6.69 5.51
CA HIS A 49 -1.51 6.09 6.83
C HIS A 49 -1.21 4.58 6.75
N GLY A 50 -1.94 3.82 5.92
CA GLY A 50 -1.75 2.39 5.74
C GLY A 50 -0.36 2.02 5.20
N VAL A 51 0.15 2.77 4.22
CA VAL A 51 1.51 2.60 3.69
C VAL A 51 2.54 2.85 4.79
N LEU A 52 2.37 3.90 5.60
CA LEU A 52 3.27 4.14 6.74
C LEU A 52 3.25 2.96 7.72
N MET A 53 2.08 2.41 8.04
CA MET A 53 1.99 1.25 8.95
C MET A 53 2.65 -0.01 8.41
N LEU A 54 2.61 -0.24 7.09
CA LEU A 54 3.37 -1.31 6.44
C LEU A 54 4.89 -1.11 6.60
N ILE A 55 5.37 0.13 6.46
CA ILE A 55 6.79 0.47 6.65
C ILE A 55 7.19 0.28 8.13
N GLU A 56 6.38 0.76 9.06
CA GLU A 56 6.64 0.61 10.50
C GLU A 56 6.64 -0.87 10.93
N TYR A 57 5.74 -1.67 10.35
CA TYR A 57 5.74 -3.13 10.56
C TYR A 57 7.04 -3.77 10.05
N ALA A 58 7.46 -3.45 8.84
CA ALA A 58 8.70 -3.97 8.26
C ALA A 58 9.96 -3.55 9.05
N ASN A 59 9.89 -2.42 9.76
CA ASN A 59 10.92 -1.92 10.68
C ASN A 59 10.82 -2.50 12.10
N GLY A 60 9.92 -3.46 12.35
CA GLY A 60 9.76 -4.13 13.64
C GLY A 60 9.16 -3.26 14.74
N LYS A 61 8.34 -2.26 14.38
CA LYS A 61 7.67 -1.42 15.38
C LYS A 61 6.34 -2.02 15.80
N THR A 62 6.09 -2.03 17.11
CA THR A 62 4.85 -2.55 17.73
C THR A 62 3.58 -1.91 17.17
N LEU A 63 3.61 -0.61 16.86
CA LEU A 63 2.47 0.08 16.25
C LEU A 63 2.10 -0.52 14.88
N GLY A 64 3.12 -0.84 14.07
CA GLY A 64 2.93 -1.50 12.78
C GLY A 64 2.31 -2.89 12.94
N GLU A 65 2.77 -3.68 13.92
CA GLU A 65 2.21 -5.02 14.18
C GLU A 65 0.71 -4.98 14.51
N MET A 66 0.29 -4.07 15.39
CA MET A 66 -1.12 -3.89 15.73
C MET A 66 -1.93 -3.44 14.51
N ALA A 67 -1.39 -2.51 13.73
CA ALA A 67 -2.06 -2.00 12.54
C ALA A 67 -2.24 -3.07 11.44
N ILE A 68 -1.21 -3.88 11.17
CA ILE A 68 -1.29 -4.93 10.13
C ILE A 68 -2.29 -6.02 10.50
N LYS A 69 -2.36 -6.44 11.78
CA LYS A 69 -3.39 -7.37 12.23
C LYS A 69 -4.79 -6.82 11.98
N ARG A 70 -5.04 -5.56 12.38
CA ARG A 70 -6.32 -4.89 12.15
C ARG A 70 -6.65 -4.74 10.65
N LEU A 71 -5.66 -4.39 9.83
CA LEU A 71 -5.83 -4.29 8.38
C LEU A 71 -6.15 -5.66 7.77
N GLY A 72 -5.49 -6.73 8.21
CA GLY A 72 -5.77 -8.10 7.78
C GLY A 72 -7.20 -8.52 8.09
N GLU A 73 -7.69 -8.28 9.32
CA GLU A 73 -9.10 -8.54 9.68
C GLU A 73 -10.09 -7.77 8.81
N LEU A 74 -9.82 -6.49 8.56
CA LEU A 74 -10.68 -5.64 7.73
C LEU A 74 -10.69 -6.09 6.27
N HIS A 75 -9.55 -6.55 5.73
CA HIS A 75 -9.43 -6.98 4.33
C HIS A 75 -9.84 -8.45 4.12
N SER A 76 -10.00 -9.22 5.20
CA SER A 76 -10.38 -10.64 5.16
C SER A 76 -11.71 -10.90 4.44
N ARG A 77 -11.94 -12.17 4.09
CA ARG A 77 -13.20 -12.65 3.49
C ARG A 77 -14.43 -12.36 4.35
N ARG A 78 -14.26 -12.19 5.67
CA ARG A 78 -15.37 -11.90 6.62
C ARG A 78 -15.80 -10.43 6.61
N LYS A 79 -14.99 -9.55 6.04
CA LYS A 79 -15.22 -8.09 6.05
C LYS A 79 -15.24 -7.57 4.63
N MET A 80 -14.19 -6.89 4.17
CA MET A 80 -14.16 -6.30 2.83
C MET A 80 -13.97 -7.33 1.71
N SER A 81 -13.58 -8.56 2.06
CA SER A 81 -13.40 -9.67 1.13
C SER A 81 -12.49 -9.33 -0.04
N VAL A 82 -11.33 -8.72 0.25
CA VAL A 82 -10.31 -8.33 -0.74
C VAL A 82 -9.55 -9.57 -1.22
N PRO A 83 -9.74 -10.03 -2.46
CA PRO A 83 -9.06 -11.23 -2.95
C PRO A 83 -7.53 -11.10 -2.91
N PRO A 84 -6.80 -12.10 -2.36
CA PRO A 84 -5.34 -12.02 -2.23
C PRO A 84 -4.57 -11.81 -3.54
N ASP A 85 -5.11 -12.28 -4.66
CA ASP A 85 -4.53 -12.13 -5.99
C ASP A 85 -4.55 -10.68 -6.51
N LEU A 86 -5.26 -9.76 -5.83
CA LEU A 86 -5.22 -8.34 -6.15
C LEU A 86 -4.02 -7.60 -5.52
N TYR A 87 -3.37 -8.17 -4.50
CA TYR A 87 -2.23 -7.50 -3.85
C TYR A 87 -1.01 -7.32 -4.76
N PRO A 88 -0.62 -8.27 -5.63
CA PRO A 88 0.44 -8.02 -6.60
C PRO A 88 0.16 -6.83 -7.53
N ILE A 89 -1.10 -6.65 -7.94
CA ILE A 89 -1.53 -5.51 -8.75
C ILE A 89 -1.38 -4.21 -7.95
N TRP A 90 -1.87 -4.21 -6.70
CA TRP A 90 -1.74 -3.08 -5.78
C TRP A 90 -0.27 -2.67 -5.56
N VAL A 91 0.62 -3.65 -5.34
CA VAL A 91 2.06 -3.41 -5.17
C VAL A 91 2.67 -2.80 -6.43
N ASN A 92 2.36 -3.35 -7.61
CA ASN A 92 2.86 -2.81 -8.87
C ASN A 92 2.43 -1.35 -9.08
N CYS A 93 1.15 -1.04 -8.89
CA CYS A 93 0.65 0.33 -9.01
C CYS A 93 1.35 1.29 -8.03
N LEU A 94 1.58 0.87 -6.78
CA LEU A 94 2.28 1.70 -5.80
C LEU A 94 3.73 1.94 -6.21
N VAL A 95 4.47 0.89 -6.51
CA VAL A 95 5.90 0.97 -6.86
C VAL A 95 6.12 1.78 -8.14
N GLU A 96 5.28 1.61 -9.16
CA GLU A 96 5.35 2.44 -10.38
C GLU A 96 5.01 3.92 -10.12
N THR A 97 4.06 4.19 -9.20
CA THR A 97 3.73 5.56 -8.81
C THR A 97 4.89 6.21 -8.06
N LEU A 98 5.53 5.46 -7.15
CA LEU A 98 6.74 5.90 -6.45
C LEU A 98 7.88 6.19 -7.44
N ALA A 99 8.10 5.32 -8.43
CA ALA A 99 9.12 5.50 -9.46
C ALA A 99 8.93 6.78 -10.29
N LYS A 100 7.68 7.20 -10.50
CA LYS A 100 7.35 8.44 -11.23
C LYS A 100 7.51 9.70 -10.38
N LEU A 101 7.43 9.58 -9.06
CA LEU A 101 7.39 10.73 -8.15
C LEU A 101 8.71 10.96 -7.40
N ASP A 102 9.43 9.88 -7.08
CA ASP A 102 10.65 9.95 -6.28
C ASP A 102 11.87 10.17 -7.20
N PRO A 103 12.51 11.35 -7.18
CA PRO A 103 13.67 11.62 -8.04
C PRO A 103 14.89 10.75 -7.69
N GLU A 104 14.91 10.15 -6.50
CA GLU A 104 15.96 9.21 -6.07
C GLU A 104 15.55 7.74 -6.26
N PHE A 105 14.45 7.48 -6.98
CA PHE A 105 14.02 6.11 -7.22
C PHE A 105 15.04 5.36 -8.06
N SER A 106 15.39 4.15 -7.63
CA SER A 106 16.38 3.31 -8.28
C SER A 106 15.92 1.85 -8.30
N PRO A 107 16.53 1.00 -9.15
CA PRO A 107 16.24 -0.43 -9.14
C PRO A 107 16.49 -1.11 -7.78
N ALA A 108 17.40 -0.56 -6.96
CA ALA A 108 17.60 -1.05 -5.60
C ALA A 108 16.42 -0.66 -4.69
N LEU A 109 15.93 0.57 -4.81
CA LEU A 109 14.79 1.08 -4.03
C LEU A 109 13.47 0.38 -4.41
N ASP A 110 13.29 0.02 -5.69
CA ASP A 110 12.18 -0.82 -6.16
C ASP A 110 12.12 -2.14 -5.37
N ARG A 111 13.23 -2.88 -5.33
CA ARG A 111 13.32 -4.15 -4.60
C ARG A 111 13.04 -3.98 -3.11
N GLN A 112 13.62 -2.96 -2.48
CA GLN A 112 13.41 -2.68 -1.06
C GLN A 112 11.95 -2.33 -0.74
N TRP A 113 11.26 -1.60 -1.62
CA TRP A 113 9.84 -1.30 -1.49
C TRP A 113 9.01 -2.58 -1.56
N ARG A 114 9.23 -3.42 -2.57
CA ARG A 114 8.51 -4.69 -2.73
C ARG A 114 8.72 -5.61 -1.54
N GLU A 115 9.95 -5.78 -1.09
CA GLU A 115 10.29 -6.58 0.10
C GLU A 115 9.64 -6.02 1.37
N THR A 116 9.65 -4.70 1.54
CA THR A 116 9.01 -4.02 2.68
C THR A 116 7.50 -4.27 2.71
N LEU A 117 6.82 -4.06 1.57
CA LEU A 117 5.38 -4.25 1.46
C LEU A 117 5.00 -5.72 1.66
N GLN A 118 5.76 -6.64 1.08
CA GLN A 118 5.45 -8.07 1.12
C GLN A 118 5.35 -8.60 2.56
N LYS A 119 6.22 -8.15 3.46
CA LYS A 119 6.19 -8.57 4.88
C LYS A 119 4.81 -8.39 5.52
N GLY A 120 4.18 -7.23 5.33
CA GLY A 120 2.85 -6.96 5.90
C GLY A 120 1.72 -7.63 5.11
N LEU A 121 1.86 -7.69 3.78
CA LEU A 121 0.87 -8.34 2.91
C LEU A 121 0.79 -9.86 3.14
N ASP A 122 1.90 -10.52 3.51
CA ASP A 122 1.91 -11.92 3.91
C ASP A 122 1.04 -12.16 5.14
N VAL A 123 1.08 -11.26 6.12
CA VAL A 123 0.22 -11.35 7.31
C VAL A 123 -1.24 -11.16 6.92
N MET A 124 -1.55 -10.11 6.15
CA MET A 124 -2.92 -9.82 5.73
C MET A 124 -3.53 -10.96 4.92
N THR A 125 -2.75 -11.54 3.99
CA THR A 125 -3.19 -12.63 3.12
C THR A 125 -3.44 -13.92 3.91
N ARG A 126 -2.63 -14.22 4.93
CA ARG A 126 -2.87 -15.37 5.83
C ARG A 126 -4.17 -15.24 6.64
N MET A 127 -4.70 -14.03 6.77
CA MET A 127 -5.93 -13.74 7.50
C MET A 127 -7.18 -13.70 6.59
N TYR A 128 -7.02 -13.96 5.28
CA TYR A 128 -8.11 -13.90 4.31
C TYR A 128 -9.21 -14.93 4.58
#